data_AF-A0A7W0AG52-F1
#
_entry.id   AF-A0A7W0AG52-F1
#
_cell.length_a   1.000
_cell.length_b   1.000
_cell.length_c   1.000
_cell.angle_alpha   90.00
_cell.angle_beta   90.00
_cell.angle_gamma   90.00
#
_symmetry.space_group_name_H-M   'P 1'
#
loop_
_entity.id
_entity.type
_entity.pdbx_description
1 polymer ?
#
loop_
_entity_poly.entity_id
_entity_poly.type
_entity_poly.pdbx_seq_one_letter_code
_entity_poly.pdbx_strand_id
1 'polypeptide(L)'
;MKSNFFLQTRKQHWLEEIDLTSLPSDSLKSVFETYVANMNEVLCVVQSSFNLILHAQLEKQANQVFQKNLLLAHANALRGGYHEDSDRIAHEAQKLTKEELDAKEDTEILNCVVETLNELEKDEAIATSNFSTLRQSIVILWSATESLVRDVVRTILNQDKDLAIAFFESSMTSPYWNKKNISYEHFKEHEFNLSERLGDVALEINACSNSASMGSAYAFLLGSDSETCKAIKSRDFFYLCRLRNIIAHKNGIVDKKFKDETQCVEPIGDRFKVSPEVFDFCFDISKSLAKYLIKEISSNNMHATST
;
A
#
# COMPACT_ATOMS: atom_id res chain seq x y z
N MET A 1 21.17 11.32 -4.12
CA MET A 1 21.71 10.19 -3.35
C MET A 1 20.62 9.15 -3.18
N LYS A 2 20.90 7.85 -3.34
CA LYS A 2 19.94 6.78 -3.00
C LYS A 2 20.27 6.30 -1.58
N SER A 3 19.29 6.30 -0.69
CA SER A 3 19.38 5.61 0.60
C SER A 3 18.89 4.18 0.39
N ASN A 4 19.68 3.18 0.77
CA ASN A 4 19.23 1.78 0.83
C ASN A 4 18.50 1.48 2.15
N PHE A 5 18.32 2.52 2.97
CA PHE A 5 17.79 2.41 4.31
C PHE A 5 16.34 2.88 4.33
N PHE A 6 16.06 4.10 3.89
CA PHE A 6 14.68 4.62 3.83
C PHE A 6 14.12 4.63 2.41
N LEU A 7 12.81 4.42 2.28
CA LEU A 7 12.14 4.59 1.01
C LEU A 7 12.04 6.07 0.66
N GLN A 8 12.75 6.48 -0.39
CA GLN A 8 12.45 7.73 -1.07
C GLN A 8 11.37 7.45 -2.11
N THR A 9 10.15 7.95 -1.86
CA THR A 9 9.08 7.77 -2.85
C THR A 9 9.38 8.48 -4.14
N ARG A 10 9.10 7.81 -5.26
CA ARG A 10 9.27 8.33 -6.62
C ARG A 10 7.92 8.41 -7.30
N LYS A 11 7.87 9.06 -8.47
CA LYS A 11 6.67 9.08 -9.34
C LYS A 11 6.08 7.69 -9.59
N GLN A 12 6.91 6.64 -9.62
CA GLN A 12 6.46 5.26 -9.80
C GLN A 12 5.48 4.79 -8.70
N HIS A 13 5.56 5.37 -7.49
CA HIS A 13 4.66 5.05 -6.37
C HIS A 13 3.35 5.84 -6.41
N TRP A 14 3.22 6.82 -7.31
CA TRP A 14 1.98 7.55 -7.47
C TRP A 14 0.93 6.65 -8.12
N LEU A 15 -0.26 6.62 -7.52
CA LEU A 15 -1.38 5.81 -7.97
C LEU A 15 -2.32 6.60 -8.89
N GLU A 16 -1.98 7.84 -9.25
CA GLU A 16 -2.73 8.71 -10.16
C GLU A 16 -2.92 8.09 -11.55
N GLU A 17 -2.05 7.15 -11.94
CA GLU A 17 -2.16 6.40 -13.20
C GLU A 17 -3.27 5.33 -13.18
N ILE A 18 -3.90 5.10 -12.04
CA ILE A 18 -5.01 4.16 -11.90
C ILE A 18 -6.31 4.88 -12.30
N ASP A 19 -6.69 4.73 -13.57
CA ASP A 19 -7.90 5.33 -14.11
C ASP A 19 -9.15 4.50 -13.77
N LEU A 20 -9.87 4.96 -12.73
CA LEU A 20 -11.10 4.34 -12.26
C LEU A 20 -12.34 4.72 -13.08
N THR A 21 -12.24 5.69 -13.99
CA THR A 21 -13.41 6.16 -14.78
C THR A 21 -13.86 5.14 -15.82
N SER A 22 -12.99 4.19 -16.14
CA SER A 22 -13.24 3.12 -17.09
C SER A 22 -14.01 1.92 -16.52
N LEU A 23 -14.25 1.87 -15.21
CA LEU A 23 -14.92 0.73 -14.57
C LEU A 23 -16.44 0.73 -14.82
N PRO A 24 -17.07 -0.44 -15.01
CA PRO A 24 -18.47 -0.53 -15.44
C PRO A 24 -19.50 -0.30 -14.32
N SER A 25 -19.09 -0.32 -13.04
CA SER A 25 -20.00 -0.13 -11.91
C SER A 25 -19.40 0.68 -10.77
N ASP A 26 -20.27 1.42 -10.06
CA ASP A 26 -19.89 2.19 -8.87
C ASP A 26 -19.38 1.30 -7.72
N SER A 27 -19.91 0.07 -7.60
CA SER A 27 -19.44 -0.92 -6.62
C SER A 27 -17.99 -1.34 -6.87
N LEU A 28 -17.60 -1.59 -8.13
CA LEU A 28 -16.22 -1.93 -8.47
C LEU A 28 -15.32 -0.71 -8.27
N LYS A 29 -15.78 0.48 -8.67
CA LYS A 29 -15.06 1.72 -8.42
C LYS A 29 -14.74 1.90 -6.93
N SER A 30 -15.72 1.68 -6.05
CA SER A 30 -15.52 1.76 -4.59
C SER A 30 -14.48 0.75 -4.07
N VAL A 31 -14.45 -0.47 -4.61
CA VAL A 31 -13.42 -1.47 -4.27
C VAL A 31 -12.03 -0.98 -4.64
N PHE A 32 -11.86 -0.42 -5.83
CA PHE A 32 -10.55 0.11 -6.27
C PHE A 32 -10.16 1.40 -5.55
N GLU A 33 -11.10 2.27 -5.21
CA GLU A 33 -10.85 3.44 -4.36
C GLU A 33 -10.32 3.02 -2.98
N THR A 34 -10.92 2.00 -2.39
CA THR A 34 -10.47 1.42 -1.12
C THR A 34 -9.06 0.85 -1.24
N TYR A 35 -8.76 0.14 -2.34
CA TYR A 35 -7.41 -0.34 -2.62
C TYR A 35 -6.39 0.81 -2.74
N VAL A 36 -6.70 1.86 -3.51
CA VAL A 36 -5.83 3.03 -3.67
C VAL A 36 -5.59 3.74 -2.33
N ALA A 37 -6.64 3.90 -1.52
CA ALA A 37 -6.51 4.46 -0.17
C ALA A 37 -5.55 3.62 0.69
N ASN A 38 -5.76 2.30 0.75
CA ASN A 38 -4.89 1.39 1.51
C ASN A 38 -3.44 1.42 1.01
N MET A 39 -3.22 1.49 -0.30
CA MET A 39 -1.87 1.59 -0.88
C MET A 39 -1.18 2.92 -0.54
N ASN A 40 -1.93 4.04 -0.49
CA ASN A 40 -1.42 5.32 -0.02
C ASN A 40 -1.07 5.26 1.49
N GLU A 41 -1.86 4.57 2.30
CA GLU A 41 -1.53 4.35 3.72
C GLU A 41 -0.21 3.58 3.88
N VAL A 42 0.04 2.56 3.04
CA VAL A 42 1.33 1.85 3.03
C VAL A 42 2.48 2.83 2.79
N LEU A 43 2.35 3.74 1.81
CA LEU A 43 3.38 4.74 1.54
C LEU A 43 3.60 5.69 2.73
N CYS A 44 2.52 6.16 3.36
CA CYS A 44 2.60 6.99 4.57
C CYS A 44 3.35 6.28 5.70
N VAL A 45 3.10 4.98 5.92
CA VAL A 45 3.79 4.19 6.95
C VAL A 45 5.29 4.10 6.66
N VAL A 46 5.66 3.79 5.41
CA VAL A 46 7.09 3.70 5.05
C VAL A 46 7.79 5.06 5.11
N GLN A 47 7.10 6.13 4.71
CA GLN A 47 7.64 7.50 4.74
C GLN A 47 7.65 8.12 6.14
N SER A 48 7.01 7.52 7.13
CA SER A 48 6.83 8.10 8.47
C SER A 48 8.14 8.63 9.07
N SER A 49 9.21 7.86 9.01
CA SER A 49 10.53 8.27 9.55
C SER A 49 11.13 9.44 8.79
N PHE A 50 11.01 9.43 7.46
CA PHE A 50 11.44 10.55 6.62
C PHE A 50 10.64 11.82 6.93
N ASN A 51 9.31 11.71 7.00
CA ASN A 51 8.42 12.84 7.27
C ASN A 51 8.68 13.43 8.66
N LEU A 52 8.86 12.60 9.70
CA LEU A 52 9.17 13.07 11.04
C LEU A 52 10.49 13.85 11.09
N ILE A 53 11.53 13.36 10.41
CA ILE A 53 12.83 14.04 10.37
C ILE A 53 12.76 15.30 9.52
N LEU A 54 12.04 15.28 8.40
CA LEU A 54 11.79 16.46 7.59
C LEU A 54 11.08 17.55 8.42
N HIS A 55 10.02 17.19 9.15
CA HIS A 55 9.33 18.12 10.04
C HIS A 55 10.24 18.66 11.14
N ALA A 56 11.05 17.81 11.78
CA ALA A 56 12.00 18.24 12.80
C ALA A 56 13.06 19.22 12.25
N GLN A 57 13.56 18.99 11.03
CA GLN A 57 14.53 19.90 10.39
C GLN A 57 13.88 21.21 9.95
N LEU A 58 12.66 21.16 9.39
CA LEU A 58 11.88 22.34 9.04
C LEU A 58 11.61 23.19 10.29
N GLU A 59 11.21 22.58 11.39
CA GLU A 59 10.96 23.26 12.67
C GLU A 59 12.25 23.88 13.23
N LYS A 60 13.36 23.14 13.22
CA LYS A 60 14.67 23.65 13.65
C LYS A 60 15.08 24.87 12.85
N GLN A 61 14.95 24.82 11.52
CA GLN A 61 15.28 25.95 10.65
C GLN A 61 14.34 27.15 10.87
N ALA A 62 13.03 26.90 10.94
CA ALA A 62 12.05 27.94 11.23
C ALA A 62 12.36 28.64 12.55
N ASN A 63 12.71 27.89 13.59
CA ASN A 63 13.11 28.43 14.89
C ASN A 63 14.42 29.25 14.80
N GLN A 64 15.43 28.79 14.05
CA GLN A 64 16.66 29.57 13.86
C GLN A 64 16.42 30.90 13.14
N VAL A 65 15.63 30.87 12.07
CA VAL A 65 15.23 32.09 11.33
C VAL A 65 14.41 33.01 12.21
N PHE A 66 13.46 32.46 12.98
CA PHE A 66 12.66 33.24 13.92
C PHE A 66 13.51 33.92 14.99
N GLN A 67 14.44 33.21 15.63
CA GLN A 67 15.32 33.79 16.64
C GLN A 67 16.21 34.90 16.06
N LYS A 68 16.77 34.69 14.86
CA LYS A 68 17.50 35.73 14.13
C LYS A 68 16.63 36.96 13.88
N ASN A 69 15.40 36.77 13.38
CA ASN A 69 14.49 37.86 13.06
C ASN A 69 13.93 38.54 14.30
N LEU A 70 13.80 37.82 15.42
CA LEU A 70 13.45 38.38 16.72
C LEU A 70 14.55 39.33 17.23
N LEU A 71 15.82 38.95 17.09
CA LEU A 71 16.96 39.83 17.42
C LEU A 71 16.98 41.08 16.53
N LEU A 72 16.68 40.93 15.23
CA LEU A 72 16.59 42.06 14.31
C LEU A 72 15.41 42.99 14.64
N ALA A 73 14.23 42.43 14.92
CA ALA A 73 13.05 43.18 15.33
C ALA A 73 13.29 43.93 16.65
N HIS A 74 13.98 43.30 17.62
CA HIS A 74 14.41 43.98 18.85
C HIS A 74 15.37 45.15 18.56
N ALA A 75 16.35 44.96 17.67
CA ALA A 75 17.27 46.03 17.28
C ALA A 75 16.53 47.20 16.59
N ASN A 76 15.53 46.89 15.75
CA ASN A 76 14.66 47.90 15.13
C ASN A 76 13.79 48.63 16.16
N ALA A 77 13.23 47.91 17.13
CA ALA A 77 12.40 48.46 18.18
C ALA A 77 13.16 49.42 19.10
N LEU A 78 14.42 49.10 19.42
CA LEU A 78 15.33 50.00 20.12
C LEU A 78 15.59 51.30 19.33
N ARG A 79 15.73 51.20 18.00
CA ARG A 79 15.93 52.38 17.12
C ARG A 79 14.65 53.18 16.90
N GLY A 80 13.50 52.50 16.83
CA GLY A 80 12.19 53.09 16.54
C GLY A 80 11.40 53.53 17.76
N GLY A 81 11.92 53.32 18.97
CA GLY A 81 11.29 53.78 20.21
C GLY A 81 10.09 52.94 20.68
N TYR A 82 9.92 51.71 20.20
CA TYR A 82 8.82 50.81 20.57
C TYR A 82 9.30 49.52 21.26
N HIS A 83 10.47 49.56 21.91
CA HIS A 83 11.11 48.41 22.54
C HIS A 83 10.32 47.76 23.70
N GLU A 84 9.34 48.45 24.27
CA GLU A 84 8.42 47.91 25.30
C GLU A 84 7.20 47.20 24.68
N ASP A 85 6.95 47.38 23.39
CA ASP A 85 5.82 46.78 22.66
C ASP A 85 6.20 45.38 22.14
N SER A 86 6.16 44.41 23.07
CA SER A 86 6.51 43.01 22.79
C SER A 86 5.65 42.39 21.68
N ASP A 87 4.38 42.77 21.58
CA ASP A 87 3.46 42.23 20.58
C ASP A 87 3.84 42.71 19.17
N ARG A 88 4.21 43.98 19.03
CA ARG A 88 4.70 44.54 17.77
C ARG A 88 6.03 43.91 17.35
N ILE A 89 6.94 43.66 18.28
CA ILE A 89 8.23 43.00 18.02
C ILE A 89 8.01 41.56 17.54
N ALA A 90 7.15 40.81 18.23
CA ALA A 90 6.81 39.43 17.86
C ALA A 90 6.15 39.37 16.48
N HIS A 91 5.23 40.29 16.18
CA HIS A 91 4.56 40.35 14.89
C HIS A 91 5.54 40.69 13.74
N GLU A 92 6.46 41.63 13.96
CA GLU A 92 7.52 41.97 12.99
C GLU A 92 8.43 40.76 12.73
N ALA A 93 8.87 40.07 13.79
CA ALA A 93 9.69 38.86 13.67
C ALA A 93 8.97 37.73 12.93
N GLN A 94 7.67 37.51 13.20
CA GLN A 94 6.86 36.51 12.49
C GLN A 94 6.74 36.83 10.99
N LYS A 95 6.48 38.10 10.65
CA LYS A 95 6.37 38.54 9.25
C LYS A 95 7.68 38.30 8.49
N LEU A 96 8.80 38.76 9.04
CA LEU A 96 10.13 38.58 8.45
C LEU A 96 10.50 37.11 8.31
N THR A 97 10.11 36.28 9.29
CA THR A 97 10.35 34.83 9.26
C THR A 97 9.57 34.15 8.15
N LYS A 98 8.30 34.51 7.95
CA LYS A 98 7.49 33.99 6.86
C LYS A 98 8.09 34.37 5.50
N GLU A 99 8.44 35.64 5.32
CA GLU A 99 9.05 36.12 4.07
C GLU A 99 10.40 35.44 3.76
N GLU A 100 11.24 35.19 4.77
CA GLU A 100 12.53 34.50 4.59
C GLU A 100 12.38 33.00 4.35
N LEU A 101 11.38 32.35 4.95
CA LEU A 101 11.08 30.93 4.71
C LEU A 101 10.47 30.69 3.33
N ASP A 102 9.55 31.56 2.90
CA ASP A 102 8.92 31.50 1.57
C ASP A 102 9.93 31.75 0.43
N ALA A 103 11.08 32.38 0.74
CA ALA A 103 12.14 32.68 -0.22
C ALA A 103 13.23 31.60 -0.33
N LYS A 104 13.24 30.59 0.56
CA LYS A 104 14.25 29.51 0.54
C LYS A 104 13.86 28.36 -0.39
N GLU A 105 14.85 27.76 -1.04
CA GLU A 105 14.65 26.55 -1.84
C GLU A 105 14.60 25.30 -0.95
N ASP A 106 13.61 24.44 -1.15
CA ASP A 106 13.39 23.17 -0.42
C ASP A 106 14.56 22.17 -0.54
N THR A 107 15.44 22.35 -1.53
CA THR A 107 16.49 21.39 -1.89
C THR A 107 17.55 21.21 -0.80
N GLU A 108 17.93 22.27 -0.08
CA GLU A 108 18.94 22.20 1.00
C GLU A 108 18.43 21.41 2.21
N ILE A 109 17.14 21.57 2.53
CA ILE A 109 16.48 20.88 3.64
C ILE A 109 16.42 19.38 3.35
N LEU A 110 16.03 19.02 2.12
CA LEU A 110 15.97 17.62 1.69
C LEU A 110 17.34 16.95 1.75
N ASN A 111 18.42 17.64 1.36
CA ASN A 111 19.78 17.10 1.47
C ASN A 111 20.16 16.87 2.94
N CYS A 112 19.91 17.83 3.82
CA CYS A 112 20.18 17.70 5.26
C CYS A 112 19.39 16.55 5.91
N VAL A 113 18.12 16.36 5.51
CA VAL A 113 17.29 15.25 5.96
C VAL A 113 17.88 13.92 5.51
N VAL A 114 18.27 13.80 4.24
CA VAL A 114 18.90 12.57 3.71
C VAL A 114 20.22 12.27 4.42
N GLU A 115 21.06 13.29 4.65
CA GLU A 115 22.30 13.14 5.41
C GLU A 115 22.04 12.66 6.83
N THR A 116 21.12 13.30 7.55
CA THR A 116 20.72 12.90 8.91
C THR A 116 20.23 11.46 8.94
N LEU A 117 19.35 11.08 8.00
CA LEU A 117 18.83 9.72 7.88
C LEU A 117 19.95 8.68 7.64
N ASN A 118 20.92 8.99 6.77
CA ASN A 118 22.05 8.11 6.51
C ASN A 118 23.02 8.00 7.71
N GLU A 119 23.10 9.03 8.56
CA GLU A 119 23.85 8.94 9.81
C GLU A 119 23.12 8.06 10.83
N LEU A 120 21.80 8.20 10.94
CA LEU A 120 20.97 7.39 11.82
C LEU A 120 20.91 5.91 11.41
N GLU A 121 21.21 5.56 10.16
CA GLU A 121 21.40 4.17 9.71
C GLU A 121 22.49 3.44 10.50
N LYS A 122 23.51 4.17 10.96
CA LYS A 122 24.63 3.59 11.72
C LYS A 122 24.23 3.19 13.14
N ASP A 123 23.09 3.67 13.63
CA ASP A 123 22.50 3.25 14.89
C ASP A 123 21.72 1.95 14.71
N GLU A 124 22.13 0.90 15.41
CA GLU A 124 21.55 -0.44 15.27
C GLU A 124 20.06 -0.49 15.67
N ALA A 125 19.64 0.31 16.65
CA ALA A 125 18.25 0.34 17.10
C ALA A 125 17.35 1.00 16.04
N ILE A 126 17.80 2.11 15.46
CA ILE A 126 17.10 2.77 14.36
C ILE A 126 17.08 1.88 13.13
N ALA A 127 18.20 1.24 12.81
CA ALA A 127 18.31 0.28 11.71
C ALA A 127 17.28 -0.85 11.84
N THR A 128 17.22 -1.46 13.02
CA THR A 128 16.29 -2.54 13.33
C THR A 128 14.84 -2.08 13.24
N SER A 129 14.52 -0.90 13.77
CA SER A 129 13.19 -0.30 13.73
C SER A 129 12.74 -0.11 12.28
N ASN A 130 13.56 0.50 11.44
CA ASN A 130 13.22 0.78 10.05
C ASN A 130 13.02 -0.49 9.20
N PHE A 131 13.89 -1.50 9.36
CA PHE A 131 13.63 -2.82 8.72
C PHE A 131 12.33 -3.46 9.21
N SER A 132 11.95 -3.23 10.47
CA SER A 132 10.68 -3.70 11.00
C SER A 132 9.49 -2.96 10.39
N THR A 133 9.59 -1.64 10.21
CA THR A 133 8.59 -0.83 9.50
C THR A 133 8.41 -1.34 8.07
N LEU A 134 9.50 -1.53 7.32
CA LEU A 134 9.42 -2.06 5.95
C LEU A 134 8.77 -3.44 5.89
N ARG A 135 9.10 -4.35 6.81
CA ARG A 135 8.42 -5.65 6.92
C ARG A 135 6.92 -5.49 7.18
N GLN A 136 6.54 -4.63 8.12
CA GLN A 136 5.13 -4.40 8.44
C GLN A 136 4.38 -3.82 7.23
N SER A 137 5.02 -2.94 6.47
CA SER A 137 4.45 -2.38 5.24
C SER A 137 4.21 -3.45 4.17
N ILE A 138 5.03 -4.50 4.07
CA ILE A 138 4.74 -5.65 3.19
C ILE A 138 3.45 -6.38 3.61
N VAL A 139 3.18 -6.50 4.92
CA VAL A 139 1.95 -7.11 5.41
C VAL A 139 0.73 -6.25 5.07
N ILE A 140 0.81 -4.93 5.26
CA ILE A 140 -0.28 -4.00 4.92
C ILE A 140 -0.54 -3.99 3.41
N LEU A 141 0.54 -3.93 2.61
CA LEU A 141 0.51 -4.02 1.15
C LEU A 141 -0.20 -5.30 0.68
N TRP A 142 0.16 -6.45 1.25
CA TRP A 142 -0.51 -7.70 0.93
C TRP A 142 -1.98 -7.66 1.32
N SER A 143 -2.34 -7.16 2.50
CA SER A 143 -3.74 -7.05 2.94
C SER A 143 -4.58 -6.19 2.00
N ALA A 144 -4.02 -5.11 1.46
CA ALA A 144 -4.66 -4.28 0.45
C ALA A 144 -4.88 -5.07 -0.85
N THR A 145 -3.86 -5.79 -1.30
CA THR A 145 -3.88 -6.62 -2.52
C THR A 145 -4.89 -7.77 -2.41
N GLU A 146 -4.86 -8.49 -1.29
CA GLU A 146 -5.76 -9.61 -0.98
C GLU A 146 -7.21 -9.13 -0.91
N SER A 147 -7.45 -7.97 -0.28
CA SER A 147 -8.79 -7.37 -0.23
C SER A 147 -9.28 -6.96 -1.61
N LEU A 148 -8.43 -6.33 -2.44
CA LEU A 148 -8.79 -6.01 -3.82
C LEU A 148 -9.23 -7.27 -4.60
N VAL A 149 -8.39 -8.30 -4.60
CA VAL A 149 -8.62 -9.56 -5.30
C VAL A 149 -9.93 -10.22 -4.83
N ARG A 150 -10.11 -10.31 -3.51
CA ARG A 150 -11.29 -10.90 -2.89
C ARG A 150 -12.56 -10.11 -3.22
N ASP A 151 -12.50 -8.80 -3.04
CA ASP A 151 -13.69 -7.95 -3.11
C ASP A 151 -14.13 -7.73 -4.57
N VAL A 152 -13.21 -7.75 -5.55
CA VAL A 152 -13.56 -7.81 -6.98
C VAL A 152 -14.33 -9.09 -7.29
N VAL A 153 -13.88 -10.26 -6.82
CA VAL A 153 -14.61 -11.53 -7.00
C VAL A 153 -16.01 -11.43 -6.37
N ARG A 154 -16.11 -10.94 -5.13
CA ARG A 154 -17.41 -10.72 -4.46
C ARG A 154 -18.34 -9.87 -5.31
N THR A 155 -17.86 -8.69 -5.73
CA THR A 155 -18.69 -7.70 -6.42
C THR A 155 -19.19 -8.24 -7.75
N ILE A 156 -18.34 -8.91 -8.53
CA ILE A 156 -18.74 -9.49 -9.82
C ILE A 156 -19.80 -10.58 -9.62
N LEU A 157 -19.59 -11.50 -8.67
CA LEU A 157 -20.55 -12.59 -8.42
C LEU A 157 -21.87 -12.10 -7.82
N ASN A 158 -21.87 -11.00 -7.08
CA ASN A 158 -23.10 -10.38 -6.55
C ASN A 158 -23.89 -9.63 -7.63
N GLN A 159 -23.26 -9.23 -8.73
CA GLN A 159 -23.90 -8.49 -9.83
C GLN A 159 -24.58 -9.40 -10.86
N ASP A 160 -24.04 -10.60 -11.07
CA ASP A 160 -24.54 -11.56 -12.06
C ASP A 160 -24.77 -12.93 -11.43
N LYS A 161 -26.05 -13.25 -11.22
CA LYS A 161 -26.49 -14.50 -10.61
C LYS A 161 -26.14 -15.73 -11.46
N ASP A 162 -26.30 -15.65 -12.78
CA ASP A 162 -26.09 -16.79 -13.66
C ASP A 162 -24.59 -17.11 -13.73
N LEU A 163 -23.76 -16.07 -13.79
CA LEU A 163 -22.31 -16.18 -13.64
C LEU A 163 -21.92 -16.81 -12.29
N ALA A 164 -22.56 -16.40 -11.20
CA ALA A 164 -22.28 -16.95 -9.88
C ALA A 164 -22.67 -18.43 -9.74
N ILE A 165 -23.80 -18.84 -10.31
CA ILE A 165 -24.18 -20.26 -10.37
C ILE A 165 -23.13 -21.04 -11.17
N ALA A 166 -22.73 -20.55 -12.35
CA ALA A 166 -21.69 -21.16 -13.16
C ALA A 166 -20.34 -21.24 -12.41
N PHE A 167 -20.02 -20.23 -11.59
CA PHE A 167 -18.83 -20.21 -10.74
C PHE A 167 -18.84 -21.36 -9.71
N PHE A 168 -19.97 -21.67 -9.08
CA PHE A 168 -20.03 -22.80 -8.12
C PHE A 168 -20.05 -24.18 -8.80
N GLU A 169 -20.46 -24.25 -10.07
CA GLU A 169 -20.57 -25.49 -10.83
C GLU A 169 -19.34 -25.82 -11.67
N SER A 170 -18.50 -24.83 -11.95
CA SER A 170 -17.31 -25.01 -12.77
C SER A 170 -16.29 -25.97 -12.14
N SER A 171 -15.71 -26.83 -12.98
CA SER A 171 -14.63 -27.74 -12.59
C SER A 171 -13.35 -27.00 -12.15
N MET A 172 -13.19 -25.73 -12.56
CA MET A 172 -12.01 -24.92 -12.25
C MET A 172 -12.03 -24.34 -10.83
N THR A 173 -13.21 -24.01 -10.33
CA THR A 173 -13.46 -23.30 -9.06
C THR A 173 -14.02 -24.21 -7.98
N SER A 174 -14.75 -25.28 -8.36
CA SER A 174 -15.33 -26.26 -7.42
C SER A 174 -14.36 -26.95 -6.45
N PRO A 175 -13.04 -27.07 -6.70
CA PRO A 175 -12.11 -27.52 -5.66
C PRO A 175 -12.03 -26.59 -4.44
N TYR A 176 -12.37 -25.31 -4.63
CA TYR A 176 -12.33 -24.27 -3.58
C TYR A 176 -13.74 -23.78 -3.19
N TRP A 177 -14.67 -23.68 -4.15
CA TRP A 177 -16.02 -23.15 -3.99
C TRP A 177 -17.06 -24.17 -4.45
N ASN A 178 -17.25 -25.24 -3.69
CA ASN A 178 -18.21 -26.27 -4.05
C ASN A 178 -19.63 -25.88 -3.63
N LYS A 179 -20.61 -25.98 -4.54
CA LYS A 179 -22.03 -25.73 -4.22
C LYS A 179 -22.58 -26.57 -3.06
N LYS A 180 -22.02 -27.75 -2.82
CA LYS A 180 -22.41 -28.61 -1.68
C LYS A 180 -22.07 -28.00 -0.33
N ASN A 181 -21.20 -27.00 -0.30
CA ASN A 181 -20.81 -26.30 0.91
C ASN A 181 -21.77 -25.15 1.25
N ILE A 182 -22.74 -24.84 0.38
CA ILE A 182 -23.79 -23.87 0.70
C ILE A 182 -24.74 -24.51 1.72
N SER A 183 -24.54 -24.20 2.99
CA SER A 183 -25.33 -24.69 4.12
C SER A 183 -26.62 -23.90 4.37
N TYR A 184 -27.48 -24.41 5.24
CA TYR A 184 -28.68 -23.72 5.71
C TYR A 184 -28.35 -22.45 6.50
N GLU A 185 -27.20 -22.42 7.19
CA GLU A 185 -26.69 -21.25 7.90
C GLU A 185 -26.51 -20.05 6.97
N HIS A 186 -25.93 -20.23 5.77
CA HIS A 186 -25.79 -19.13 4.80
C HIS A 186 -27.16 -18.57 4.38
N PHE A 187 -28.17 -19.43 4.17
CA PHE A 187 -29.53 -18.96 3.89
C PHE A 187 -30.08 -18.15 5.06
N LYS A 188 -29.87 -18.59 6.29
CA LYS A 188 -30.36 -17.90 7.48
C LYS A 188 -29.70 -16.53 7.67
N GLU A 189 -28.39 -16.43 7.49
CA GLU A 189 -27.61 -15.18 7.64
C GLU A 189 -28.00 -14.11 6.62
N HIS A 190 -28.53 -14.53 5.47
CA HIS A 190 -29.02 -13.65 4.41
C HIS A 190 -30.54 -13.61 4.27
N GLU A 191 -31.28 -13.91 5.36
CA GLU A 191 -32.76 -13.82 5.39
C GLU A 191 -33.46 -14.60 4.26
N PHE A 192 -32.88 -15.74 3.86
CA PHE A 192 -33.30 -16.60 2.77
C PHE A 192 -33.32 -15.94 1.39
N ASN A 193 -32.64 -14.80 1.22
CA ASN A 193 -32.46 -14.12 -0.05
C ASN A 193 -30.99 -14.03 -0.45
N LEU A 194 -30.58 -14.87 -1.41
CA LEU A 194 -29.22 -14.89 -1.94
C LEU A 194 -29.06 -14.17 -3.28
N SER A 195 -30.08 -13.48 -3.80
CA SER A 195 -30.08 -12.99 -5.19
C SER A 195 -28.91 -12.08 -5.54
N GLU A 196 -28.42 -11.30 -4.57
CA GLU A 196 -27.30 -10.35 -4.71
C GLU A 196 -26.18 -10.64 -3.70
N ARG A 197 -26.13 -11.88 -3.16
CA ARG A 197 -25.23 -12.29 -2.07
C ARG A 197 -24.39 -13.52 -2.40
N LEU A 198 -24.47 -14.05 -3.62
CA LEU A 198 -23.75 -15.28 -3.98
C LEU A 198 -22.22 -15.12 -3.92
N GLY A 199 -21.69 -13.93 -4.17
CA GLY A 199 -20.30 -13.57 -3.95
C GLY A 199 -19.92 -13.49 -2.47
N ASP A 200 -20.82 -13.04 -1.60
CA ASP A 200 -20.60 -13.08 -0.14
C ASP A 200 -20.50 -14.54 0.34
N VAL A 201 -21.47 -15.37 -0.04
CA VAL A 201 -21.47 -16.81 0.26
C VAL A 201 -20.23 -17.52 -0.29
N ALA A 202 -19.77 -17.15 -1.49
CA ALA A 202 -18.54 -17.72 -2.05
C ALA A 202 -17.34 -17.46 -1.14
N LEU A 203 -17.23 -16.25 -0.58
CA LEU A 203 -16.11 -15.89 0.27
C LEU A 203 -16.19 -16.45 1.68
N GLU A 204 -17.39 -16.77 2.17
CA GLU A 204 -17.59 -17.53 3.42
C GLU A 204 -17.12 -18.98 3.29
N ILE A 205 -17.37 -19.61 2.13
CA ILE A 205 -16.88 -20.96 1.82
C ILE A 205 -15.35 -20.96 1.68
N ASN A 206 -14.81 -20.01 0.92
CA ASN A 206 -13.38 -19.83 0.78
C ASN A 206 -13.05 -18.36 0.53
N ALA A 207 -12.28 -17.78 1.45
CA ALA A 207 -11.96 -16.35 1.48
C ALA A 207 -11.12 -15.83 0.29
N CYS A 208 -10.77 -16.67 -0.69
CA CYS A 208 -9.92 -16.31 -1.83
C CYS A 208 -8.53 -15.79 -1.38
N SER A 209 -7.96 -16.39 -0.33
CA SER A 209 -6.78 -15.87 0.38
C SER A 209 -5.44 -16.46 -0.04
N ASN A 210 -5.43 -17.46 -0.92
CA ASN A 210 -4.20 -18.10 -1.38
C ASN A 210 -4.08 -18.05 -2.91
N SER A 211 -2.85 -18.03 -3.42
CA SER A 211 -2.59 -17.85 -4.86
C SER A 211 -3.28 -18.89 -5.75
N ALA A 212 -3.52 -20.10 -5.24
CA ALA A 212 -4.18 -21.15 -6.02
C ALA A 212 -5.68 -20.89 -6.16
N SER A 213 -6.38 -20.52 -5.08
CA SER A 213 -7.79 -20.14 -5.15
C SER A 213 -7.98 -18.83 -5.93
N MET A 214 -7.13 -17.82 -5.69
CA MET A 214 -7.12 -16.58 -6.48
C MET A 214 -6.95 -16.88 -7.98
N GLY A 215 -5.97 -17.72 -8.33
CA GLY A 215 -5.71 -18.11 -9.71
C GLY A 215 -6.88 -18.86 -10.34
N SER A 216 -7.57 -19.73 -9.61
CA SER A 216 -8.79 -20.42 -10.08
C SER A 216 -9.95 -19.46 -10.30
N ALA A 217 -10.20 -18.53 -9.36
CA ALA A 217 -11.27 -17.55 -9.49
C ALA A 217 -11.08 -16.66 -10.72
N TYR A 218 -9.89 -16.08 -10.89
CA TYR A 218 -9.63 -15.20 -12.02
C TYR A 218 -9.46 -15.92 -13.36
N ALA A 219 -8.99 -17.17 -13.36
CA ALA A 219 -9.01 -17.98 -14.57
C ALA A 219 -10.44 -18.27 -15.06
N PHE A 220 -11.40 -18.40 -14.14
CA PHE A 220 -12.82 -18.53 -14.50
C PHE A 220 -13.41 -17.20 -14.97
N LEU A 221 -13.21 -16.12 -14.20
CA LEU A 221 -13.83 -14.82 -14.48
C LEU A 221 -13.27 -14.16 -15.77
N LEU A 222 -11.96 -14.20 -15.97
CA LEU A 222 -11.27 -13.47 -17.04
C LEU A 222 -10.61 -14.38 -18.08
N GLY A 223 -10.67 -15.70 -17.88
CA GLY A 223 -9.98 -16.68 -18.72
C GLY A 223 -8.56 -16.98 -18.24
N SER A 224 -8.08 -18.19 -18.55
CA SER A 224 -6.76 -18.66 -18.09
C SER A 224 -5.58 -17.88 -18.70
N ASP A 225 -5.76 -17.29 -19.87
CA ASP A 225 -4.74 -16.52 -20.60
C ASP A 225 -4.78 -15.02 -20.30
N SER A 226 -5.65 -14.57 -19.38
CA SER A 226 -5.69 -13.17 -18.92
C SER A 226 -4.37 -12.76 -18.25
N GLU A 227 -4.02 -11.49 -18.38
CA GLU A 227 -2.84 -10.91 -17.74
C GLU A 227 -2.99 -10.94 -16.21
N THR A 228 -4.20 -10.73 -15.69
CA THR A 228 -4.47 -10.89 -14.25
C THR A 228 -4.17 -12.31 -13.77
N CYS A 229 -4.67 -13.34 -14.48
CA CYS A 229 -4.44 -14.74 -14.10
C CYS A 229 -2.94 -15.10 -14.16
N LYS A 230 -2.25 -14.65 -15.22
CA LYS A 230 -0.79 -14.81 -15.35
C LYS A 230 -0.04 -14.12 -14.23
N ALA A 231 -0.44 -12.89 -13.86
CA ALA A 231 0.17 -12.14 -12.78
C ALA A 231 0.00 -12.84 -11.42
N ILE A 232 -1.20 -13.35 -11.10
CA ILE A 232 -1.46 -14.11 -9.87
C ILE A 232 -0.65 -15.41 -9.81
N LYS A 233 -0.50 -16.09 -10.95
CA LYS A 233 0.30 -17.33 -11.07
C LYS A 233 1.80 -17.08 -11.22
N SER A 234 2.23 -15.82 -11.31
CA SER A 234 3.63 -15.48 -11.49
C SER A 234 4.47 -15.85 -10.26
N ARG A 235 5.76 -16.08 -10.51
CA ARG A 235 6.73 -16.29 -9.44
C ARG A 235 6.83 -15.08 -8.51
N ASP A 236 6.64 -13.88 -9.04
CA ASP A 236 6.75 -12.63 -8.32
C ASP A 236 5.60 -12.45 -7.31
N PHE A 237 4.36 -12.71 -7.75
CA PHE A 237 3.20 -12.73 -6.85
C PHE A 237 3.32 -13.82 -5.78
N PHE A 238 3.81 -15.00 -6.17
CA PHE A 238 4.11 -16.07 -5.22
C PHE A 238 5.17 -15.66 -4.19
N TYR A 239 6.23 -14.97 -4.61
CA TYR A 239 7.26 -14.43 -3.72
C TYR A 239 6.65 -13.46 -2.70
N LEU A 240 5.82 -12.50 -3.14
CA LEU A 240 5.13 -11.57 -2.24
C LEU A 240 4.27 -12.32 -1.20
N CYS A 241 3.49 -13.31 -1.63
CA CYS A 241 2.68 -14.14 -0.74
C CYS A 241 3.55 -14.88 0.30
N ARG A 242 4.67 -15.45 -0.14
CA ARG A 242 5.62 -16.14 0.74
C ARG A 242 6.32 -15.21 1.71
N LEU A 243 6.72 -14.02 1.25
CA LEU A 243 7.37 -13.01 2.08
C LEU A 243 6.42 -12.53 3.18
N ARG A 244 5.17 -12.22 2.85
CA ARG A 244 4.14 -11.89 3.85
C ARG A 244 3.98 -13.01 4.88
N ASN A 245 3.97 -14.27 4.46
CA ASN A 245 3.77 -15.39 5.38
C ASN A 245 4.89 -15.53 6.40
N ILE A 246 6.16 -15.41 6.01
CA ILE A 246 7.26 -15.46 6.97
C ILE A 246 7.27 -14.23 7.89
N ILE A 247 6.90 -13.05 7.38
CA ILE A 247 6.80 -11.84 8.20
C ILE A 247 5.71 -12.00 9.26
N ALA A 248 4.48 -12.34 8.84
CA ALA A 248 3.32 -12.40 9.71
C ALA A 248 3.36 -13.56 10.72
N HIS A 249 3.84 -14.74 10.30
CA HIS A 249 3.76 -15.95 11.13
C HIS A 249 5.09 -16.37 11.77
N LYS A 250 6.21 -15.83 11.28
CA LYS A 250 7.56 -16.19 11.76
C LYS A 250 8.42 -14.98 12.10
N ASN A 251 7.82 -13.80 12.23
CA ASN A 251 8.52 -12.55 12.52
C ASN A 251 9.68 -12.26 11.54
N GLY A 252 9.49 -12.66 10.28
CA GLY A 252 10.46 -12.53 9.20
C GLY A 252 11.63 -13.51 9.28
N ILE A 253 11.61 -14.51 10.15
CA ILE A 253 12.69 -15.52 10.24
C ILE A 253 12.62 -16.43 9.01
N VAL A 254 13.74 -16.51 8.29
CA VAL A 254 13.91 -17.36 7.11
C VAL A 254 13.93 -18.82 7.55
N ASP A 255 12.98 -19.59 7.03
CA ASP A 255 12.95 -21.03 7.22
C ASP A 255 13.37 -21.77 5.92
N LYS A 256 13.58 -23.08 6.04
CA LYS A 256 13.95 -23.93 4.90
C LYS A 256 12.93 -23.87 3.77
N LYS A 257 11.63 -23.87 4.09
CA LYS A 257 10.55 -23.90 3.10
C LYS A 257 10.53 -22.62 2.27
N PHE A 258 10.59 -21.45 2.91
CA PHE A 258 10.70 -20.16 2.25
C PHE A 258 11.93 -20.10 1.36
N LYS A 259 13.09 -20.52 1.88
CA LYS A 259 14.34 -20.53 1.12
C LYS A 259 14.26 -21.41 -0.14
N ASP A 260 13.77 -22.64 0.02
CA ASP A 260 13.64 -23.61 -1.07
C ASP A 260 12.65 -23.12 -2.16
N GLU A 261 11.56 -22.48 -1.75
CA GLU A 261 10.50 -22.05 -2.67
C GLU A 261 10.76 -20.70 -3.34
N THR A 262 11.55 -19.82 -2.73
CA THR A 262 11.82 -18.47 -3.26
C THR A 262 13.22 -18.31 -3.86
N GLN A 263 14.15 -19.22 -3.57
CA GLN A 263 15.59 -19.08 -3.84
C GLN A 263 16.22 -17.89 -3.11
N CYS A 264 15.67 -17.55 -1.93
CA CYS A 264 16.19 -16.53 -1.03
C CYS A 264 17.66 -16.82 -0.64
N VAL A 265 18.50 -15.78 -0.65
CA VAL A 265 19.94 -15.91 -0.42
C VAL A 265 20.28 -15.95 1.08
N GLU A 266 19.46 -15.31 1.90
CA GLU A 266 19.62 -15.17 3.34
C GLU A 266 19.69 -16.54 4.05
N PRO A 267 20.56 -16.71 5.06
CA PRO A 267 20.66 -17.95 5.82
C PRO A 267 19.35 -18.34 6.54
N ILE A 268 19.15 -19.65 6.71
CA ILE A 268 18.04 -20.15 7.54
C ILE A 268 18.29 -19.75 9.00
N GLY A 269 17.26 -19.26 9.68
CA GLY A 269 17.33 -18.76 11.06
C GLY A 269 17.56 -17.26 11.16
N ASP A 270 18.05 -16.63 10.09
CA ASP A 270 18.23 -15.18 10.05
C ASP A 270 16.90 -14.48 9.78
N ARG A 271 16.80 -13.23 10.25
CA ARG A 271 15.64 -12.40 9.96
C ARG A 271 15.82 -11.74 8.59
N PHE A 272 14.85 -11.95 7.70
CA PHE A 272 14.82 -11.34 6.39
C PHE A 272 14.82 -9.80 6.52
N LYS A 273 15.72 -9.16 5.76
CA LYS A 273 15.87 -7.70 5.71
C LYS A 273 15.16 -7.20 4.46
N VAL A 274 13.99 -6.58 4.65
CA VAL A 274 13.29 -5.91 3.55
C VAL A 274 14.01 -4.59 3.30
N SER A 275 14.67 -4.47 2.15
CA SER A 275 15.24 -3.20 1.68
C SER A 275 14.18 -2.37 0.93
N PRO A 276 14.42 -1.07 0.70
CA PRO A 276 13.57 -0.25 -0.17
C PRO A 276 13.36 -0.87 -1.55
N GLU A 277 14.36 -1.54 -2.13
CA GLU A 277 14.23 -2.20 -3.44
C GLU A 277 13.28 -3.40 -3.39
N VAL A 278 13.33 -4.19 -2.31
CA VAL A 278 12.38 -5.30 -2.11
C VAL A 278 10.98 -4.75 -1.92
N PHE A 279 10.84 -3.64 -1.18
CA PHE A 279 9.56 -2.97 -1.03
C PHE A 279 9.02 -2.46 -2.38
N ASP A 280 9.83 -1.74 -3.16
CA ASP A 280 9.48 -1.23 -4.50
C ASP A 280 8.99 -2.38 -5.39
N PHE A 281 9.73 -3.48 -5.43
CA PHE A 281 9.36 -4.67 -6.18
C PHE A 281 7.99 -5.22 -5.76
N CYS A 282 7.76 -5.39 -4.45
CA CYS A 282 6.49 -5.86 -3.92
C CYS A 282 5.33 -4.88 -4.22
N PHE A 283 5.58 -3.58 -4.10
CA PHE A 283 4.61 -2.53 -4.38
C PHE A 283 4.20 -2.56 -5.86
N ASP A 284 5.18 -2.71 -6.76
CA ASP A 284 4.96 -2.77 -8.21
C ASP A 284 4.18 -4.01 -8.64
N ILE A 285 4.39 -5.18 -7.99
CA ILE A 285 3.57 -6.38 -8.22
C ILE A 285 2.10 -6.09 -7.94
N SER A 286 1.80 -5.50 -6.78
CA SER A 286 0.45 -5.16 -6.36
C SER A 286 -0.19 -4.12 -7.29
N LYS A 287 0.53 -3.02 -7.55
CA LYS A 287 0.10 -1.95 -8.47
C LYS A 287 -0.17 -2.48 -9.88
N SER A 288 0.69 -3.36 -10.40
CA SER A 288 0.53 -3.94 -11.74
C SER A 288 -0.68 -4.85 -11.82
N LEU A 289 -0.91 -5.68 -10.79
CA LEU A 289 -2.11 -6.51 -10.71
C LEU A 289 -3.40 -5.67 -10.77
N ALA A 290 -3.46 -4.58 -10.00
CA ALA A 290 -4.60 -3.67 -10.03
C ALA A 290 -4.83 -3.06 -11.42
N LYS A 291 -3.75 -2.66 -12.11
CA LYS A 291 -3.83 -2.15 -13.49
C LYS A 291 -4.36 -3.19 -14.48
N TYR A 292 -3.90 -4.43 -14.38
CA TYR A 292 -4.41 -5.52 -15.23
C TYR A 292 -5.89 -5.78 -14.99
N LEU A 293 -6.31 -5.82 -13.72
CA LEU A 293 -7.71 -6.01 -13.34
C LEU A 293 -8.61 -4.93 -13.94
N ILE A 294 -8.26 -3.65 -13.77
CA ILE A 294 -9.05 -2.54 -14.34
C ILE A 294 -9.15 -2.70 -15.85
N LYS A 295 -8.02 -2.87 -16.54
CA LYS A 295 -8.01 -2.99 -18.00
C LYS A 295 -8.92 -4.12 -18.50
N GLU A 296 -8.85 -5.29 -17.87
CA GLU A 296 -9.60 -6.47 -18.30
C GLU A 296 -11.10 -6.39 -17.98
N ILE A 297 -11.44 -5.86 -16.80
CA ILE A 297 -12.83 -5.60 -16.40
C ILE A 297 -13.46 -4.53 -17.30
N SER A 298 -12.78 -3.41 -17.53
CA SER A 298 -13.26 -2.31 -18.37
C SER A 298 -13.43 -2.69 -19.84
N SER A 299 -12.65 -3.66 -20.33
CA SER A 299 -12.78 -4.16 -21.70
C SER A 299 -13.95 -5.12 -21.89
N ASN A 300 -14.76 -5.40 -20.84
CA ASN A 300 -15.78 -6.46 -20.82
C ASN A 300 -15.26 -7.83 -21.27
N ASN A 301 -13.96 -8.10 -21.07
CA ASN A 301 -13.34 -9.40 -21.38
C ASN A 301 -13.67 -10.46 -20.32
N MET A 302 -14.89 -10.45 -19.79
CA MET A 302 -15.35 -11.48 -18.86
C MET A 302 -15.59 -12.75 -19.67
N HIS A 303 -14.67 -13.72 -19.56
CA HIS A 303 -14.73 -14.94 -20.37
C HIS A 303 -16.02 -15.74 -20.10
N ALA A 304 -16.50 -15.73 -18.87
CA ALA A 304 -17.64 -16.54 -18.45
C ALA A 304 -19.01 -16.02 -18.94
N THR A 305 -19.09 -14.87 -19.61
CA THR A 305 -20.32 -14.39 -20.28
C THR A 305 -20.41 -14.81 -21.76
N SER A 306 -19.38 -15.47 -22.29
CA SER A 306 -19.24 -15.82 -23.73
C SER A 306 -19.59 -17.28 -24.07
N THR A 307 -20.17 -18.03 -23.13
CA THR A 307 -20.60 -19.43 -23.29
C THR A 307 -22.02 -19.60 -22.80
#